data_AF-A0A1G2SKJ8-F1
#
_entry.id   AF-A0A1G2SKJ8-F1
#
_cell.length_a   1.000
_cell.length_b   1.000
_cell.length_c   1.000
_cell.angle_alpha   90.00
_cell.angle_beta   90.00
_cell.angle_gamma   90.00
#
_symmetry.space_group_name_H-M   'P 1'
#
loop_
_entity.id
_entity.type
_entity.pdbx_description
1 polymer ?
#
loop_
_entity_poly.entity_id
_entity_poly.type
_entity_poly.pdbx_seq_one_letter_code
_entity_poly.pdbx_strand_id
1 'polypeptide(L)'
;MSIEFNPGDPSHSTYANDPVPSSSKMVGWVMKTGLMHDEKQANYVLIILATLFFLATIWVMLGDTSPVNTDVMYLEDLSLEVLETLTPEERASIPSRAN
;
A
#
# COMPACT_ATOMS: atom_id res chain seq x y z
N MET A 1 37.01 62.77 -6.51
CA MET A 1 36.52 61.80 -5.50
C MET A 1 37.11 60.46 -5.86
N SER A 2 38.14 60.04 -5.16
CA SER A 2 38.78 58.73 -5.29
C SER A 2 37.97 57.72 -4.48
N ILE A 3 37.54 56.63 -5.12
CA ILE A 3 36.87 55.52 -4.44
C ILE A 3 37.97 54.60 -3.92
N GLU A 4 38.25 54.66 -2.62
CA GLU A 4 39.10 53.68 -1.94
C GLU A 4 38.27 52.44 -1.60
N PHE A 5 38.66 51.29 -2.15
CA PHE A 5 38.10 49.99 -1.75
C PHE A 5 38.70 49.61 -0.40
N ASN A 6 37.84 49.49 0.62
CA ASN A 6 38.20 48.99 1.94
C ASN A 6 38.16 47.44 1.91
N PRO A 7 39.31 46.72 1.94
CA PRO A 7 39.34 45.26 1.85
C PRO A 7 38.89 44.56 3.14
N GLY A 8 38.35 45.29 4.11
CA GLY A 8 37.91 44.79 5.41
C GLY A 8 36.40 44.58 5.57
N ASP A 9 35.61 44.64 4.50
CA ASP A 9 34.17 44.41 4.56
C ASP A 9 33.83 42.93 4.21
N PRO A 10 33.49 42.08 5.19
CA PRO A 10 33.21 40.66 4.94
C PRO A 10 31.80 40.42 4.36
N SER A 11 31.13 41.44 3.83
CA SER A 11 29.72 41.33 3.40
C SER A 11 29.52 40.84 1.96
N HIS A 12 30.59 40.48 1.22
CA HIS A 12 30.43 39.96 -0.13
C HIS A 12 31.21 38.67 -0.43
N SER A 13 30.43 37.68 -0.88
CA SER A 13 30.82 36.44 -1.57
C SER A 13 31.34 35.28 -0.72
N THR A 14 30.41 34.50 -0.17
CA THR A 14 30.67 33.08 0.10
C THR A 14 29.53 32.24 -0.47
N TYR A 15 29.72 31.86 -1.74
CA TYR A 15 29.25 30.64 -2.40
C TYR A 15 27.80 30.19 -2.15
N ALA A 16 26.92 30.57 -3.08
CA ALA A 16 25.67 29.90 -3.41
C ALA A 16 25.92 28.54 -4.10
N ASN A 17 26.58 27.59 -3.41
CA ASN A 17 26.85 26.24 -3.94
C ASN A 17 26.80 25.15 -2.86
N ASP A 18 26.08 25.36 -1.76
CA ASP A 18 25.63 24.22 -0.98
C ASP A 18 24.49 23.55 -1.77
N PRO A 19 24.58 22.25 -2.12
CA PRO A 19 23.45 21.54 -2.69
C PRO A 19 22.35 21.58 -1.62
N VAL A 20 21.37 22.46 -1.80
CA VAL A 20 20.16 22.48 -0.98
C VAL A 20 19.62 21.06 -1.07
N PRO A 21 19.60 20.29 0.04
CA PRO A 21 19.08 18.94 -0.02
C PRO A 21 17.65 19.06 -0.53
N SER A 22 17.36 18.42 -1.66
CA SER A 22 16.04 18.42 -2.25
C SER A 22 15.11 17.63 -1.33
N SER A 23 14.61 18.28 -0.28
CA SER A 23 13.69 17.66 0.65
C SER A 23 12.40 17.38 -0.11
N SER A 24 12.08 16.08 -0.24
CA SER A 24 10.88 15.65 -0.95
C SER A 24 9.67 16.20 -0.20
N LYS A 25 8.72 16.81 -0.92
CA LYS A 25 7.49 17.39 -0.32
C LYS A 25 6.74 16.37 0.55
N MET A 26 6.84 15.09 0.22
CA MET A 26 6.24 13.98 0.98
C MET A 26 6.90 13.80 2.36
N VAL A 27 8.21 14.00 2.47
CA VAL A 27 8.94 14.00 3.75
C VAL A 27 8.50 15.16 4.63
N GLY A 28 8.34 16.35 4.05
CA GLY A 28 7.83 17.53 4.77
C GLY A 28 6.44 17.32 5.37
N TRP A 29 5.56 16.55 4.70
CA TRP A 29 4.25 16.19 5.25
C TRP A 29 4.35 15.21 6.42
N VAL A 30 5.26 14.23 6.34
CA VAL A 30 5.50 13.24 7.42
C VAL A 30 6.16 13.89 8.65
N MET A 31 7.05 14.87 8.47
CA MET A 31 7.59 15.62 9.62
C MET A 31 6.51 16.49 10.29
N LYS A 32 5.58 17.04 9.50
CA LYS A 32 4.51 17.92 10.00
C LYS A 32 3.48 17.20 10.87
N THR A 33 3.39 15.86 10.80
CA THR A 33 2.53 15.06 11.71
C THR A 33 3.14 14.89 13.11
N GLY A 34 4.35 15.40 13.35
CA GLY A 34 4.94 15.52 14.69
C GLY A 34 5.54 14.25 15.28
N LEU A 35 5.52 13.13 14.55
CA LEU A 35 6.07 11.86 15.00
C LEU A 35 7.60 11.74 14.83
N MET A 36 8.22 12.57 13.98
CA MET A 36 9.64 12.45 13.62
C MET A 36 10.31 13.81 13.49
N HIS A 37 11.37 14.01 14.27
CA HIS A 37 12.14 15.25 14.33
C HIS A 37 13.22 15.36 13.25
N ASP A 38 13.50 14.28 12.50
CA ASP A 38 14.63 14.20 11.57
C ASP A 38 14.22 13.67 10.18
N GLU A 39 14.62 14.36 9.11
CA GLU A 39 14.28 14.01 7.72
C GLU A 39 14.78 12.62 7.32
N LYS A 40 15.95 12.22 7.85
CA LYS A 40 16.53 10.89 7.61
C LYS A 40 15.68 9.77 8.22
N GLN A 41 15.06 10.03 9.38
CA GLN A 41 14.17 9.07 10.03
C GLN A 41 12.88 8.90 9.24
N ALA A 42 12.31 10.01 8.74
CA ALA A 42 11.11 9.98 7.92
C ALA A 42 11.32 9.18 6.63
N ASN A 43 12.46 9.34 5.95
CA ASN A 43 12.76 8.55 4.75
C ASN A 43 12.91 7.05 5.08
N TYR A 44 13.60 6.70 6.16
CA TYR A 44 13.77 5.31 6.57
C TYR A 44 12.44 4.64 6.95
N VAL A 45 11.55 5.39 7.60
CA VAL A 45 10.22 4.91 7.97
C VAL A 45 9.34 4.70 6.75
N LEU A 46 9.40 5.59 5.76
CA LEU A 46 8.71 5.39 4.48
C LEU A 46 9.20 4.12 3.78
N ILE A 47 10.51 3.86 3.81
CA ILE A 47 11.09 2.64 3.23
C ILE A 47 10.63 1.38 3.99
N ILE A 48 10.64 1.41 5.33
CA ILE A 48 10.13 0.29 6.15
C ILE A 48 8.67 0.02 5.84
N LEU A 49 7.84 1.08 5.83
CA LEU A 49 6.41 0.96 5.58
C LEU A 49 6.14 0.38 4.19
N ALA A 50 6.81 0.91 3.15
CA ALA A 50 6.69 0.39 1.80
C ALA A 50 7.09 -1.09 1.71
N THR A 51 8.16 -1.49 2.40
CA THR A 51 8.62 -2.89 2.42
C THR A 51 7.61 -3.80 3.10
N LEU A 52 7.02 -3.39 4.22
CA LEU A 52 6.00 -4.15 4.93
C LEU A 52 4.74 -4.36 4.07
N PHE A 53 4.26 -3.29 3.42
CA PHE A 53 3.11 -3.38 2.52
C PHE A 53 3.40 -4.30 1.33
N PHE A 54 4.60 -4.19 0.75
CA PHE A 54 5.01 -5.05 -0.36
C PHE A 54 5.01 -6.54 0.03
N LEU A 55 5.56 -6.89 1.20
CA LEU A 55 5.55 -8.26 1.72
C LEU A 55 4.13 -8.75 2.04
N ALA A 56 3.29 -7.89 2.60
CA ALA A 56 1.88 -8.21 2.88
C ALA A 56 1.11 -8.49 1.58
N THR A 57 1.33 -7.69 0.52
CA THR A 57 0.70 -7.93 -0.80
C THR A 57 1.14 -9.27 -1.38
N ILE A 58 2.43 -9.59 -1.33
CA ILE A 58 2.94 -10.90 -1.79
C ILE A 58 2.28 -12.03 -0.98
N TRP A 59 2.23 -11.90 0.34
CA TRP A 59 1.64 -12.92 1.21
C TRP A 59 0.16 -13.16 0.91
N VAL A 60 -0.61 -12.10 0.69
CA VAL A 60 -2.02 -12.21 0.27
C VAL A 60 -2.14 -12.85 -1.11
N MET A 61 -1.32 -12.45 -2.08
CA MET A 61 -1.34 -13.06 -3.42
C MET A 61 -1.00 -14.55 -3.40
N LEU A 62 -0.08 -15.01 -2.54
CA LEU A 62 0.21 -16.44 -2.37
C LEU A 62 -0.85 -17.17 -1.54
N GLY A 63 -1.55 -16.49 -0.63
CA GLY A 63 -2.61 -17.08 0.19
C GLY A 63 -3.94 -17.24 -0.55
N ASP A 64 -4.25 -16.32 -1.46
CA ASP A 64 -5.52 -16.28 -2.21
C ASP A 64 -5.57 -17.30 -3.37
N THR A 65 -4.48 -18.00 -3.65
CA THR A 65 -4.46 -19.10 -4.64
C THR A 65 -4.99 -20.42 -4.08
N SER A 66 -5.66 -20.45 -2.94
CA SER A 66 -6.44 -21.63 -2.57
C SER A 66 -7.72 -21.62 -3.39
N PRO A 67 -7.85 -22.42 -4.46
CA PRO A 67 -9.14 -22.55 -5.11
C PRO A 67 -10.10 -23.04 -4.03
N VAL A 68 -11.14 -22.25 -3.74
CA VAL A 68 -12.34 -22.81 -3.14
C VAL A 68 -12.77 -23.87 -4.14
N ASN A 69 -12.45 -25.13 -3.85
CA ASN A 69 -13.06 -26.27 -4.52
C ASN A 69 -14.52 -26.22 -4.10
N THR A 70 -15.30 -25.36 -4.75
CA THR A 70 -16.75 -25.53 -4.82
C THR A 70 -16.95 -26.80 -5.62
N ASP A 71 -16.87 -27.94 -4.94
CA ASP A 71 -17.51 -29.15 -5.42
C ASP A 71 -18.95 -28.75 -5.69
N VAL A 72 -19.29 -28.74 -6.98
CA VAL A 72 -20.65 -28.41 -7.41
C VAL A 72 -21.54 -29.50 -6.83
N MET A 73 -22.37 -29.14 -5.85
CA MET A 73 -23.34 -30.06 -5.26
C MET A 73 -24.52 -30.16 -6.22
N TYR A 74 -24.75 -31.37 -6.74
CA TYR A 74 -25.83 -31.61 -7.69
C TYR A 74 -27.10 -32.08 -6.98
N LEU A 75 -28.24 -31.93 -7.66
CA LEU A 75 -29.54 -32.41 -7.18
C LEU A 75 -29.51 -33.89 -6.78
N GLU A 76 -28.72 -34.70 -7.49
CA GLU A 76 -28.61 -36.14 -7.26
C GLU A 76 -27.73 -36.50 -6.05
N ASP A 77 -26.94 -35.56 -5.53
CA ASP A 77 -26.09 -35.77 -4.35
C ASP A 77 -26.83 -35.46 -3.03
N LEU A 78 -28.05 -34.91 -3.10
CA LEU A 78 -28.88 -34.57 -1.94
C LEU A 78 -29.61 -35.79 -1.39
N SER A 79 -29.71 -35.89 -0.06
CA SER A 79 -30.53 -36.91 0.59
C SER A 79 -32.02 -36.62 0.39
N LEU A 80 -32.83 -37.69 0.43
CA LEU A 80 -34.30 -37.59 0.28
C LEU A 80 -34.93 -36.67 1.33
N GLU A 81 -34.38 -36.66 2.55
CA GLU A 81 -34.82 -35.78 3.64
C GLU A 81 -34.61 -34.30 3.31
N VAL A 82 -33.45 -33.94 2.73
CA VAL A 82 -33.17 -32.55 2.34
C VAL A 82 -34.02 -32.14 1.14
N LEU A 83 -34.19 -33.04 0.17
CA LEU A 83 -35.08 -32.81 -0.98
C LEU A 83 -36.49 -32.48 -0.50
N GLU A 84 -37.06 -33.25 0.42
CA GLU A 84 -38.41 -33.02 0.96
C GLU A 84 -38.57 -31.69 1.70
N THR A 85 -37.49 -31.18 2.31
CA THR A 85 -37.49 -29.86 2.96
C THR A 85 -37.37 -28.69 1.99
N LEU A 86 -36.85 -28.92 0.78
CA LEU A 86 -36.64 -27.88 -0.22
C LEU A 86 -37.94 -27.57 -0.98
N THR A 87 -38.22 -26.28 -1.14
CA THR A 87 -39.33 -25.82 -1.97
C THR A 87 -39.09 -26.10 -3.46
N PRO A 88 -40.13 -26.17 -4.30
CA PRO A 88 -39.98 -26.43 -5.73
C PRO A 88 -39.08 -25.40 -6.45
N GLU A 89 -39.08 -24.15 -5.99
CA GLU A 89 -38.26 -23.07 -6.54
C GLU A 89 -36.78 -23.25 -6.18
N GLU A 90 -36.47 -23.68 -4.96
CA GLU A 90 -35.11 -23.98 -4.52
C GLU A 90 -34.54 -25.24 -5.20
N ARG A 91 -35.39 -26.23 -5.50
CA ARG A 91 -34.95 -27.40 -6.28
C ARG A 91 -34.59 -27.03 -7.71
N ALA A 92 -35.28 -26.06 -8.31
CA ALA A 92 -35.03 -25.63 -9.68
C ALA A 92 -33.73 -24.81 -9.84
N SER A 93 -33.18 -24.26 -8.75
CA SER A 93 -31.94 -23.48 -8.78
C SER A 93 -30.66 -24.32 -8.66
N ILE A 94 -30.80 -25.59 -8.28
CA ILE A 94 -29.69 -26.52 -8.12
C ILE A 94 -29.42 -27.22 -9.46
N PRO A 95 -28.17 -27.28 -9.95
CA PRO A 95 -27.84 -27.95 -11.20
C PRO A 95 -28.07 -29.46 -11.10
N SER A 96 -28.61 -30.04 -12.18
CA SER A 96 -28.74 -31.49 -12.35
C SER A 96 -27.65 -31.99 -13.29
N ARG A 97 -27.07 -33.17 -13.02
CA ARG A 97 -26.05 -33.79 -13.88
C ARG A 97 -26.58 -34.25 -15.25
N ALA A 98 -27.90 -34.28 -15.45
CA ALA A 98 -28.51 -34.82 -16.67
C ALA A 98 -28.69 -33.78 -17.81
N ASN A 99 -28.34 -32.51 -17.57
CA ASN A 99 -28.37 -31.40 -18.54
C ASN A 99 -26.96 -30.88 -18.83
#